data_AF-T1CNP0-F1
#
_entry.id   AF-T1CNP0-F1
#
_cell.length_a   1.000
_cell.length_b   1.000
_cell.length_c   1.000
_cell.angle_alpha   90.00
_cell.angle_beta   90.00
_cell.angle_gamma   90.00
#
_symmetry.space_group_name_H-M   'P 1'
#
loop_
_entity.id
_entity.type
_entity.pdbx_description
1 polymer ?
#
loop_
_entity_poly.entity_id
_entity_poly.type
_entity_poly.pdbx_seq_one_letter_code
_entity_poly.pdbx_strand_id
1 'polypeptide(L)'
;ARPKLRRLLADGRVSTIVVEHRERLARLGSEYIEAALLGAGRRLLVVDPKELEDDLVRDMTEVLTSLCARLYGRRSARTRAHRALRCAEQPVEA
;
A
#
# COMPACT_ATOMS: atom_id res chain seq x y z
N ALA A 1 1.23 -10.44 6.05
CA ALA A 1 2.00 -10.86 4.87
C ALA A 1 1.04 -11.39 3.79
N ARG A 2 1.29 -11.15 2.49
CA ARG A 2 0.40 -11.54 1.37
C ARG A 2 0.91 -12.82 0.68
N PRO A 3 0.53 -14.04 1.14
CA PRO A 3 1.14 -15.28 0.66
C PRO A 3 0.87 -15.58 -0.82
N LYS A 4 -0.33 -15.24 -1.32
CA LYS A 4 -0.69 -15.41 -2.74
C LYS A 4 0.18 -14.55 -3.66
N LEU A 5 0.34 -13.27 -3.32
CA LEU A 5 1.18 -12.35 -4.08
C LEU A 5 2.65 -12.82 -4.09
N ARG A 6 3.19 -13.27 -2.95
CA ARG A 6 4.56 -13.80 -2.88
C ARG A 6 4.76 -15.00 -3.80
N ARG A 7 3.81 -15.96 -3.82
CA ARG A 7 3.89 -17.13 -4.71
C ARG A 7 3.86 -16.71 -6.18
N LEU A 8 2.97 -15.78 -6.53
CA LEU A 8 2.80 -15.28 -7.89
C LEU A 8 4.02 -14.49 -8.40
N LEU A 9 4.67 -13.72 -7.53
CA LEU A 9 5.93 -13.05 -7.87
C LEU A 9 7.10 -14.03 -7.99
N ALA A 10 7.14 -15.09 -7.17
CA ALA A 10 8.20 -16.09 -7.19
C ALA A 10 8.09 -17.10 -8.35
N ASP A 11 6.90 -17.31 -8.91
CA ASP A 11 6.72 -18.20 -10.05
C ASP A 11 7.21 -17.53 -11.35
N GLY A 12 8.37 -17.96 -11.82
CA GLY A 12 8.97 -17.49 -13.07
C GLY A 12 8.21 -17.86 -14.34
N ARG A 13 7.20 -18.76 -14.27
CA ARG A 13 6.35 -19.10 -15.43
C ARG A 13 5.28 -18.03 -15.70
N VAL A 14 4.98 -17.18 -14.73
CA VAL A 14 3.96 -16.14 -14.86
C VAL A 14 4.52 -14.97 -15.67
N SER A 15 4.08 -14.84 -16.92
CA SER A 15 4.52 -13.77 -17.83
C SER A 15 3.82 -12.44 -17.58
N THR A 16 2.53 -12.46 -17.25
CA THR A 16 1.71 -11.26 -17.05
C THR A 16 0.91 -11.37 -15.76
N ILE A 17 0.91 -10.29 -14.98
CA ILE A 17 0.10 -10.13 -13.77
C ILE A 17 -0.94 -9.06 -14.08
N VAL A 18 -2.21 -9.37 -13.88
CA VAL A 18 -3.31 -8.42 -14.11
C VAL A 18 -3.89 -7.98 -12.77
N VAL A 19 -4.05 -6.67 -12.60
CA VAL A 19 -4.72 -6.07 -11.45
C VAL A 19 -5.73 -5.05 -11.93
N GLU A 20 -6.81 -4.89 -11.16
CA GLU A 20 -7.81 -3.87 -11.42
C GLU A 20 -7.19 -2.47 -11.26
N HIS A 21 -6.65 -2.17 -10.08
CA HIS A 21 -5.92 -0.93 -9.76
C HIS A 21 -4.52 -1.23 -9.21
N ARG A 22 -3.61 -0.26 -9.24
CA ARG A 22 -2.22 -0.41 -8.76
C ARG A 22 -2.16 -0.70 -7.25
N GLU A 23 -3.05 -0.10 -6.48
CA GLU A 23 -3.14 -0.16 -5.02
C GLU A 23 -3.55 -1.56 -4.55
N ARG A 24 -4.28 -2.30 -5.40
CA ARG A 24 -4.59 -3.72 -5.18
C ARG A 24 -3.31 -4.57 -5.17
N LEU A 25 -2.29 -4.21 -5.95
CA LEU A 25 -1.01 -4.90 -5.97
C LEU A 25 -0.15 -4.53 -4.75
N ALA A 26 0.00 -3.24 -4.49
CA ALA A 26 0.71 -2.73 -3.33
C ALA A 26 0.34 -1.25 -3.13
N ARG A 27 0.08 -0.87 -1.87
CA ARG A 27 -0.18 0.53 -1.49
C ARG A 27 1.04 1.43 -1.66
N LEU A 28 2.24 0.85 -1.48
CA LEU A 28 3.52 1.51 -1.71
C LEU A 28 4.41 0.60 -2.54
N GLY A 29 5.19 1.21 -3.44
CA GLY A 29 6.20 0.51 -4.22
C GLY A 29 5.66 -0.40 -5.32
N SER A 30 4.41 -0.21 -5.74
CA SER A 30 3.84 -0.86 -6.94
C SER A 30 4.70 -0.58 -8.18
N GLU A 31 5.17 0.66 -8.35
CA GLU A 31 6.12 1.10 -9.39
C GLU A 31 7.42 0.27 -9.39
N TYR A 32 7.99 -0.02 -8.21
CA TYR A 32 9.21 -0.84 -8.11
C TYR A 32 8.94 -2.30 -8.47
N ILE A 33 7.77 -2.83 -8.12
CA ILE A 33 7.35 -4.18 -8.50
C ILE A 33 7.17 -4.25 -10.02
N GLU A 34 6.53 -3.23 -10.62
CA GLU A 34 6.37 -3.12 -12.07
C GLU A 34 7.72 -3.07 -12.79
N ALA A 35 8.64 -2.22 -12.34
CA ALA A 35 10.00 -2.14 -12.89
C ALA A 35 10.77 -3.47 -12.75
N ALA A 36 10.66 -4.16 -11.61
CA ALA A 36 11.29 -5.46 -11.41
C ALA A 36 10.70 -6.55 -12.32
N LEU A 37 9.38 -6.53 -12.56
CA LEU A 37 8.73 -7.43 -13.50
C LEU A 37 9.23 -7.16 -14.93
N LEU A 38 9.26 -5.89 -15.35
CA LEU A 38 9.77 -5.49 -16.66
C LEU A 38 11.23 -5.93 -16.87
N GLY A 39 12.09 -5.74 -15.88
CA GLY A 39 13.48 -6.21 -15.92
C GLY A 39 13.61 -7.74 -16.02
N ALA A 40 12.62 -8.49 -15.54
CA ALA A 40 12.54 -9.94 -15.67
C ALA A 40 11.80 -10.41 -16.94
N GLY A 41 11.48 -9.50 -17.87
CA GLY A 41 10.73 -9.82 -19.10
C GLY A 41 9.24 -10.12 -18.87
N ARG A 42 8.70 -9.71 -17.72
CA ARG A 42 7.31 -9.91 -17.30
C ARG A 42 6.55 -8.59 -17.33
N ARG A 43 5.22 -8.65 -17.33
CA ARG A 43 4.36 -7.46 -17.44
C ARG A 43 3.40 -7.37 -16.26
N LEU A 44 3.15 -6.14 -15.80
CA LEU A 44 2.02 -5.80 -14.96
C LEU A 44 0.99 -5.07 -15.83
N LEU A 45 -0.25 -5.55 -15.88
CA LEU A 45 -1.36 -4.90 -16.56
C LEU A 45 -2.32 -4.35 -15.50
N VAL A 46 -2.55 -3.04 -15.54
CA VAL A 46 -3.51 -2.35 -14.69
C VAL A 46 -4.73 -2.04 -15.55
N VAL A 47 -5.90 -2.55 -15.18
CA VAL A 47 -7.13 -2.42 -15.98
C VAL A 47 -7.74 -1.03 -15.83
N ASP A 48 -7.74 -0.49 -14.61
CA ASP A 48 -8.19 0.85 -14.30
C ASP A 48 -7.06 1.61 -13.57
N PRO A 49 -6.43 2.59 -14.23
CA PRO A 49 -5.32 3.33 -13.66
C PRO A 49 -5.75 4.38 -12.62
N LYS A 50 -7.05 4.58 -12.37
CA LYS A 50 -7.51 5.56 -11.38
C LYS A 50 -7.17 5.10 -9.97
N GLU A 51 -6.63 6.02 -9.18
CA GLU A 51 -6.46 5.86 -7.74
C GLU A 51 -7.83 5.88 -7.04
N LEU A 52 -8.03 4.95 -6.11
CA LEU A 52 -9.22 4.91 -5.25
C LEU A 52 -9.03 5.87 -4.07
N GLU A 53 -9.60 7.08 -4.15
CA GLU A 53 -9.51 8.09 -3.08
C GLU A 53 -9.96 7.58 -1.70
N ASP A 54 -10.96 6.69 -1.66
CA ASP A 54 -11.49 6.08 -0.42
C ASP A 54 -10.48 5.20 0.34
N ASP A 55 -9.37 4.79 -0.28
CA ASP A 55 -8.34 3.96 0.37
C ASP A 55 -7.28 4.79 1.12
N LEU A 56 -7.10 6.08 0.83
CA LEU A 56 -5.97 6.87 1.37
C LEU A 56 -6.00 7.04 2.90
N VAL A 57 -7.15 7.42 3.46
CA VAL A 57 -7.30 7.60 4.92
C VAL A 57 -7.08 6.29 5.66
N ARG A 58 -7.57 5.18 5.09
CA ARG A 58 -7.38 3.84 5.63
C ARG A 58 -5.91 3.47 5.65
N ASP A 59 -5.18 3.82 4.60
CA ASP A 59 -3.78 3.46 4.42
C ASP A 59 -2.89 4.21 5.38
N MET A 60 -3.12 5.51 5.48
CA MET A 60 -2.43 6.34 6.44
C MET A 60 -2.73 5.90 7.87
N THR A 61 -3.96 5.44 8.16
CA THR A 61 -4.30 4.85 9.46
C THR A 61 -3.47 3.60 9.73
N GLU A 62 -3.34 2.68 8.77
CA GLU A 62 -2.57 1.44 8.93
C GLU A 62 -1.07 1.70 9.10
N VAL A 63 -0.50 2.60 8.29
CA VAL A 63 0.91 3.01 8.37
C VAL A 63 1.22 3.65 9.72
N LEU A 64 0.44 4.66 10.12
CA LEU A 64 0.63 5.34 11.40
C LEU A 64 0.39 4.41 12.58
N THR A 65 -0.55 3.47 12.48
CA THR A 65 -0.77 2.47 13.53
C THR A 65 0.44 1.55 13.66
N SER A 66 1.00 1.07 12.55
CA SER A 66 2.23 0.26 12.56
C SER A 66 3.40 1.02 13.17
N LEU A 67 3.60 2.28 12.78
CA LEU A 67 4.63 3.15 13.33
C LEU A 67 4.44 3.38 14.83
N CYS A 68 3.23 3.75 15.26
CA CYS A 68 2.92 3.98 16.67
C CYS A 68 3.06 2.71 17.50
N ALA A 69 2.77 1.53 16.95
CA ALA A 69 2.98 0.26 17.64
C ALA A 69 4.46 -0.02 17.91
N ARG A 70 5.36 0.41 17.01
CA ARG A 70 6.82 0.27 17.16
C ARG A 70 7.40 1.32 18.12
N LEU A 71 6.90 2.54 18.08
CA LEU A 71 7.39 3.65 18.92
C LEU A 71 6.83 3.62 20.35
N TYR A 72 5.55 3.27 20.51
CA TYR A 72 4.80 3.48 21.76
C TYR A 72 4.11 2.22 22.28
N GLY A 73 4.34 1.08 21.64
CA GLY A 73 3.69 -0.18 21.95
C GLY A 73 2.28 -0.31 21.36
N ARG A 74 1.82 -1.56 21.24
CA ARG A 74 0.58 -1.91 20.52
C ARG A 74 -0.69 -1.36 21.16
N ARG A 75 -0.70 -1.19 22.49
CA ARG A 75 -1.92 -0.85 23.26
C ARG A 75 -2.53 0.48 22.86
N SER A 76 -1.70 1.49 22.56
CA SER A 76 -2.16 2.85 22.23
C SER A 76 -2.01 3.21 20.74
N ALA A 77 -1.48 2.29 19.93
CA ALA A 77 -1.04 2.58 18.57
C ALA A 77 -2.14 3.12 17.67
N ARG A 78 -3.30 2.44 17.65
CA ARG A 78 -4.44 2.84 16.83
C ARG A 78 -5.03 4.18 17.27
N THR A 79 -5.17 4.38 18.57
CA THR A 79 -5.68 5.64 19.14
C THR A 79 -4.77 6.81 18.78
N ARG A 80 -3.44 6.62 18.87
CA ARG A 80 -2.46 7.63 18.49
C ARG A 80 -2.50 7.94 16.99
N ALA A 81 -2.59 6.93 16.13
CA ALA A 81 -2.72 7.11 14.69
C ALA A 81 -3.96 7.94 14.31
N HIS A 82 -5.13 7.62 14.87
CA HIS A 82 -6.35 8.40 14.62
C HIS A 82 -6.29 9.82 15.16
N ARG A 83 -5.57 10.07 16.27
CA ARG A 83 -5.36 11.43 16.78
C ARG A 83 -4.47 12.23 15.81
N ALA A 84 -3.39 11.63 15.32
CA ALA A 84 -2.50 12.28 14.37
C ALA A 84 -3.23 12.65 13.07
N LEU A 85 -4.07 11.75 12.53
CA LEU A 85 -4.87 12.03 11.34
C LEU A 85 -5.86 13.17 11.56
N ARG A 86 -6.60 13.16 12.68
CA ARG A 86 -7.52 14.25 13.02
C ARG A 86 -6.82 15.60 13.14
N CYS A 87 -5.60 15.63 13.68
CA CYS A 87 -4.81 16.87 13.71
C CYS A 87 -4.41 17.33 12.31
N ALA A 88 -4.09 16.40 11.40
CA ALA A 88 -3.71 16.72 10.02
C ALA A 88 -4.90 17.17 9.13
N GLU A 89 -6.12 16.77 9.48
CA GLU A 89 -7.36 17.20 8.81
C GLU A 89 -7.75 18.65 9.18
N GLN A 90 -7.22 19.19 10.27
CA GLN A 90 -7.52 20.58 10.63
C GLN A 90 -6.83 21.55 9.66
N PRO A 91 -7.53 22.59 9.19
CA PRO A 91 -6.91 23.60 8.35
C PRO A 91 -5.75 24.24 9.10
N VAL A 92 -4.63 24.45 8.40
CA VAL A 92 -3.52 25.23 8.93
C VAL A 92 -3.99 26.68 8.97
N GLU A 93 -4.30 27.20 10.15
CA GLU A 93 -4.49 28.64 10.33
C GLU A 93 -3.16 29.33 9.96
N ALA A 94 -3.19 30.12 8.90
CA ALA A 94 -2.08 30.94 8.41
C ALA A 94 -2.14 32.34 9.04
#